data_AF-A0A1X7DJH9-F1
#
_entry.id   AF-A0A1X7DJH9-F1
#
_cell.length_a   1.000
_cell.length_b   1.000
_cell.length_c   1.000
_cell.angle_alpha   90.00
_cell.angle_beta   90.00
_cell.angle_gamma   90.00
#
_symmetry.space_group_name_H-M   'P 1'
#
loop_
_entity.id
_entity.type
_entity.pdbx_description
1 polymer ?
#
loop_
_entity_poly.entity_id
_entity_poly.type
_entity_poly.pdbx_seq_one_letter_code
_entity_poly.pdbx_strand_id
1 'polypeptide(L)'
;MKKWHEFFSSNKEITIRNLARYMNQFVQQQWDLILKENHDELIEHFRTIGEPAYGVYLNKLLKPIFKQLTDAGLNVKPGFIMPNSIEHWGPPEERERCIWCVVRKKDETPLGTLVLRMFHSHTKFDVPRAPNFFSLEEVDKEAIIKAISQASIRLNKKDHGFIPQNRENTDTLRWEYSAETGLSDYLKSDQDVLEVSYLDYALSQWGRQGWELTSVVPYEGRLVAFFKRPISAN
;
A
#
# COMPACT_ATOMS: atom_id res chain seq x y z
N MET A 1 14.93 -3.48 15.49
CA MET A 1 14.86 -4.44 14.37
C MET A 1 15.85 -5.58 14.58
N LYS A 2 15.47 -6.84 14.32
CA LYS A 2 16.46 -7.95 14.22
C LYS A 2 17.37 -7.70 13.03
N LYS A 3 18.67 -7.94 13.17
CA LYS A 3 19.59 -7.82 12.02
C LYS A 3 19.28 -8.92 11.00
N TRP A 4 19.62 -8.70 9.73
CA TRP A 4 19.43 -9.68 8.64
C TRP A 4 19.79 -11.11 9.04
N HIS A 5 21.01 -11.30 9.58
CA HIS A 5 21.48 -12.61 10.03
C HIS A 5 20.59 -13.17 11.15
N GLU A 6 20.23 -12.39 12.16
CA GLU A 6 19.35 -12.86 13.25
C GLU A 6 17.95 -13.24 12.77
N PHE A 7 17.42 -12.56 11.75
CA PHE A 7 16.10 -12.85 11.19
C PHE A 7 16.07 -14.12 10.34
N PHE A 8 17.12 -14.36 9.54
CA PHE A 8 17.22 -15.50 8.64
C PHE A 8 17.99 -16.69 9.24
N SER A 9 18.74 -16.55 10.33
CA SER A 9 19.35 -17.69 11.05
C SER A 9 18.32 -18.63 11.67
N SER A 10 17.12 -18.12 12.02
CA SER A 10 16.00 -18.94 12.50
C SER A 10 15.18 -19.61 11.39
N ASN A 11 15.29 -19.15 10.15
CA ASN A 11 14.52 -19.65 9.00
C ASN A 11 15.52 -20.20 7.97
N LYS A 12 15.68 -21.53 7.90
CA LYS A 12 16.70 -22.18 7.05
C LYS A 12 16.64 -21.81 5.56
N GLU A 13 15.56 -21.19 5.09
CA GLU A 13 15.38 -20.78 3.70
C GLU A 13 14.89 -19.32 3.57
N ILE A 14 15.54 -18.57 2.69
CA ILE A 14 15.10 -17.24 2.26
C ILE A 14 13.97 -17.45 1.25
N THR A 15 12.75 -17.13 1.66
CA THR A 15 11.55 -17.15 0.81
C THR A 15 11.04 -15.73 0.58
N ILE A 16 10.27 -15.51 -0.49
CA ILE A 16 9.68 -14.20 -0.78
C ILE A 16 8.77 -13.71 0.37
N ARG A 17 8.05 -14.64 1.01
CA ARG A 17 7.21 -14.36 2.18
C ARG A 17 8.01 -13.88 3.39
N ASN A 18 9.11 -14.56 3.70
CA ASN A 18 9.97 -14.15 4.82
C ASN A 18 10.66 -12.80 4.53
N LEU A 19 10.97 -12.54 3.26
CA LEU A 19 11.50 -11.26 2.83
C LEU A 19 10.48 -10.13 3.00
N ALA A 20 9.22 -10.31 2.59
CA ALA A 20 8.15 -9.32 2.82
C ALA A 20 7.97 -9.01 4.32
N ARG A 21 7.98 -10.04 5.17
CA ARG A 21 7.92 -9.88 6.64
C ARG A 21 9.10 -9.08 7.19
N TYR A 22 10.31 -9.35 6.71
CA TYR A 22 11.50 -8.60 7.10
C TYR A 22 11.41 -7.12 6.69
N MET A 23 11.00 -6.86 5.44
CA MET A 23 10.79 -5.52 4.91
C MET A 23 9.72 -4.75 5.72
N ASN A 24 8.63 -5.41 6.10
CA ASN A 24 7.59 -4.82 6.95
C ASN A 24 8.13 -4.43 8.32
N GLN A 25 8.95 -5.27 8.98
CA GLN A 25 9.54 -4.91 10.28
C GLN A 25 10.40 -3.64 10.18
N PHE A 26 11.16 -3.50 9.10
CA PHE A 26 11.95 -2.30 8.84
C PHE A 26 11.04 -1.08 8.61
N VAL A 27 10.11 -1.16 7.66
CA VAL A 27 9.27 -0.02 7.29
C VAL A 27 8.40 0.46 8.45
N GLN A 28 7.78 -0.45 9.20
CA GLN A 28 6.95 -0.08 10.36
C GLN A 28 7.75 0.67 11.44
N GLN A 29 9.07 0.46 11.53
CA GLN A 29 9.94 1.16 12.49
C GLN A 29 10.51 2.49 11.96
N GLN A 30 10.49 2.72 10.65
CA GLN A 30 11.26 3.82 10.03
C GLN A 30 10.40 4.82 9.27
N TRP A 31 9.21 4.41 8.80
CA TRP A 31 8.40 5.22 7.89
C TRP A 31 8.07 6.62 8.44
N ASP A 32 7.64 6.70 9.70
CA ASP A 32 7.23 7.93 10.37
C ASP A 32 8.45 8.81 10.73
N LEU A 33 9.56 8.18 11.13
CA LEU A 33 10.80 8.90 11.42
C LEU A 33 11.34 9.59 10.16
N ILE A 34 11.47 8.84 9.06
CA ILE A 34 11.95 9.37 7.77
C ILE A 34 11.00 10.46 7.25
N LEU A 35 9.69 10.26 7.41
CA LEU A 35 8.69 11.24 7.01
C LEU A 35 8.85 12.55 7.79
N LYS A 36 9.02 12.49 9.12
CA LYS A 36 9.19 13.67 9.98
C LYS A 36 10.51 14.39 9.75
N GLU A 37 11.61 13.65 9.67
CA GLU A 37 12.95 14.22 9.47
C GLU A 37 13.11 14.94 8.12
N ASN A 38 12.34 14.53 7.11
CA ASN A 38 12.43 15.07 5.75
C ASN A 38 11.16 15.84 5.35
N HIS A 39 10.29 16.18 6.30
CA HIS A 39 8.96 16.71 6.03
C HIS A 39 8.97 17.94 5.12
N ASP A 40 9.74 18.96 5.48
CA ASP A 40 9.77 20.23 4.75
C ASP A 40 10.37 20.06 3.35
N GLU A 41 11.42 19.23 3.23
CA GLU A 41 12.02 18.88 1.94
C GLU A 41 11.00 18.17 1.03
N LEU A 42 10.23 17.21 1.58
CA LEU A 42 9.27 16.42 0.82
C LEU A 42 8.05 17.25 0.39
N ILE A 43 7.58 18.17 1.23
CA ILE A 43 6.55 19.14 0.85
C ILE A 43 7.04 20.03 -0.28
N GLU A 44 8.28 20.52 -0.20
CA GLU A 44 8.83 21.39 -1.23
C GLU A 44 9.05 20.65 -2.55
N HIS A 45 9.54 19.41 -2.50
CA HIS A 45 9.56 18.53 -3.66
C HIS A 45 8.15 18.35 -4.24
N PHE A 46 7.14 18.07 -3.42
CA PHE A 46 5.79 17.89 -3.93
C PHE A 46 5.24 19.16 -4.60
N ARG A 47 5.54 20.35 -4.07
CA ARG A 47 5.19 21.61 -4.73
C ARG A 47 5.88 21.80 -6.08
N THR A 48 7.12 21.31 -6.20
CA THR A 48 7.95 21.52 -7.39
C THR A 48 7.71 20.48 -8.47
N ILE A 49 7.63 19.20 -8.10
CA ILE A 49 7.59 18.05 -9.02
C ILE A 49 6.33 17.19 -8.87
N GLY A 50 5.42 17.50 -7.94
CA GLY A 50 4.17 16.76 -7.73
C GLY A 50 4.37 15.36 -7.15
N GLU A 51 3.55 14.41 -7.62
CA GLU A 51 3.56 13.00 -7.20
C GLU A 51 4.94 12.30 -7.23
N PRO A 52 5.85 12.58 -8.17
CA PRO A 52 7.24 12.12 -8.10
C PRO A 52 7.95 12.32 -6.75
N ALA A 53 7.54 13.28 -5.91
CA ALA A 53 8.05 13.45 -4.56
C ALA A 53 7.85 12.21 -3.65
N TYR A 54 6.81 11.41 -3.88
CA TYR A 54 6.63 10.13 -3.19
C TYR A 54 7.74 9.13 -3.54
N GLY A 55 8.29 9.17 -4.76
CA GLY A 55 9.47 8.41 -5.14
C GLY A 55 10.72 8.84 -4.35
N VAL A 56 10.86 10.14 -4.07
CA VAL A 56 11.95 10.67 -3.21
C VAL A 56 11.82 10.12 -1.79
N TYR A 57 10.61 10.15 -1.22
CA TYR A 57 10.32 9.56 0.09
C TYR A 57 10.63 8.06 0.12
N LEU A 58 10.11 7.30 -0.84
CA LEU A 58 10.33 5.85 -0.92
C LEU A 58 11.80 5.50 -1.09
N ASN A 59 12.56 6.29 -1.84
CA ASN A 59 14.01 6.09 -1.97
C ASN A 59 14.71 6.31 -0.63
N LYS A 60 14.39 7.38 0.11
CA LYS A 60 14.96 7.63 1.45
C LYS A 60 14.59 6.49 2.42
N LEU A 61 13.33 6.03 2.39
CA LEU A 61 12.84 4.95 3.23
C LEU A 61 13.52 3.61 2.90
N LEU A 62 13.57 3.21 1.62
CA LEU A 62 13.93 1.84 1.23
C LEU A 62 15.42 1.64 0.91
N LYS A 63 16.17 2.72 0.68
CA LYS A 63 17.61 2.62 0.36
C LYS A 63 18.42 1.83 1.40
N PRO A 64 18.24 2.01 2.73
CA PRO A 64 19.00 1.24 3.72
C PRO A 64 18.72 -0.27 3.65
N ILE A 65 17.46 -0.65 3.41
CA ILE A 65 17.08 -2.07 3.40
C ILE A 65 17.47 -2.74 2.08
N PHE A 66 17.37 -2.03 0.95
CA PHE A 66 17.84 -2.53 -0.35
C PHE A 66 19.34 -2.78 -0.40
N LYS A 67 20.13 -1.94 0.28
CA LYS A 67 21.55 -2.21 0.45
C LYS A 67 21.78 -3.55 1.13
N GLN A 68 21.06 -3.84 2.22
CA GLN A 68 21.17 -5.12 2.94
C GLN A 68 20.77 -6.32 2.07
N LEU A 69 19.69 -6.19 1.26
CA LEU A 69 19.28 -7.25 0.34
C LEU A 69 20.36 -7.54 -0.70
N THR A 70 20.97 -6.48 -1.23
CA THR A 70 22.04 -6.57 -2.24
C THR A 70 23.30 -7.21 -1.64
N ASP A 71 23.69 -6.78 -0.44
CA ASP A 71 24.82 -7.37 0.30
C ASP A 71 24.59 -8.86 0.62
N ALA A 72 23.32 -9.28 0.79
CA ALA A 72 22.93 -10.67 0.99
C ALA A 72 22.84 -11.50 -0.31
N GLY A 73 23.15 -10.90 -1.47
CA GLY A 73 23.16 -11.58 -2.77
C GLY A 73 21.79 -11.67 -3.46
N LEU A 74 20.81 -10.90 -3.00
CA LEU A 74 19.53 -10.75 -3.70
C LEU A 74 19.61 -9.58 -4.69
N ASN A 75 19.08 -9.82 -5.89
CA ASN A 75 18.93 -8.82 -6.93
C ASN A 75 17.50 -8.27 -6.91
N VAL A 76 17.41 -6.97 -6.59
CA VAL A 76 16.16 -6.16 -6.56
C VAL A 76 16.23 -4.97 -7.54
N LYS A 77 16.81 -5.20 -8.73
CA LYS A 77 17.00 -4.20 -9.82
C LYS A 77 15.74 -3.41 -10.16
N PRO A 78 15.94 -2.20 -10.71
CA PRO A 78 15.73 -0.98 -9.94
C PRO A 78 14.34 -1.06 -9.27
N GLY A 79 14.37 -1.19 -7.96
CA GLY A 79 13.19 -1.44 -7.13
C GLY A 79 12.05 -0.45 -7.37
N PHE A 80 10.84 -0.89 -7.03
CA PHE A 80 9.59 -0.13 -7.02
C PHE A 80 9.55 1.09 -7.95
N ILE A 81 9.52 0.83 -9.26
CA ILE A 81 9.41 1.87 -10.28
C ILE A 81 7.96 2.05 -10.76
N MET A 82 7.65 3.26 -11.21
CA MET A 82 6.31 3.63 -11.67
C MET A 82 5.72 2.72 -12.77
N PRO A 83 6.47 2.27 -13.80
CA PRO A 83 5.93 1.36 -14.82
C PRO A 83 5.48 0.00 -14.27
N ASN A 84 5.96 -0.37 -13.08
CA ASN A 84 5.58 -1.58 -12.36
C ASN A 84 4.68 -1.21 -11.18
N SER A 85 3.59 -0.48 -11.44
CA SER A 85 2.61 -0.14 -10.42
C SER A 85 1.16 -0.10 -10.92
N ILE A 86 0.22 -0.26 -9.99
CA ILE A 86 -1.22 -0.10 -10.17
C ILE A 86 -1.74 0.85 -9.09
N GLU A 87 -2.57 1.80 -9.49
CA GLU A 87 -3.30 2.70 -8.58
C GLU A 87 -4.69 2.12 -8.30
N HIS A 88 -5.09 2.07 -7.04
CA HIS A 88 -6.46 1.80 -6.61
C HIS A 88 -7.02 3.07 -5.98
N TRP A 89 -8.06 3.59 -6.64
CA TRP A 89 -8.76 4.78 -6.20
C TRP A 89 -9.82 4.42 -5.19
N GLY A 90 -9.87 5.15 -4.08
CA GLY A 90 -10.95 5.09 -3.11
C GLY A 90 -11.10 6.43 -2.41
N PRO A 91 -11.70 6.45 -1.21
CA PRO A 91 -11.59 7.59 -0.30
C PRO A 91 -10.15 8.06 -0.15
N PRO A 92 -9.87 9.38 -0.01
CA PRO A 92 -8.51 9.92 -0.01
C PRO A 92 -7.52 9.20 0.91
N GLU A 93 -7.96 8.73 2.07
CA GLU A 93 -7.13 8.00 3.04
C GLU A 93 -6.81 6.55 2.63
N GLU A 94 -7.60 6.00 1.71
CA GLU A 94 -7.55 4.61 1.26
C GLU A 94 -7.07 4.49 -0.20
N ARG A 95 -6.75 5.62 -0.85
CA ARG A 95 -6.07 5.60 -2.16
C ARG A 95 -4.70 4.99 -2.00
N GLU A 96 -4.44 3.95 -2.77
CA GLU A 96 -3.21 3.19 -2.67
C GLU A 96 -2.59 2.91 -4.03
N ARG A 97 -1.26 3.03 -4.08
CA ARG A 97 -0.45 2.51 -5.17
C ARG A 97 0.24 1.24 -4.72
N CYS A 98 0.02 0.17 -5.48
CA CYS A 98 0.80 -1.06 -5.38
C CYS A 98 1.90 -1.01 -6.42
N ILE A 99 3.16 -0.99 -5.98
CA ILE A 99 4.35 -1.02 -6.82
C ILE A 99 5.04 -2.36 -6.60
N TRP A 100 5.56 -3.02 -7.64
CA TRP A 100 6.19 -4.33 -7.48
C TRP A 100 7.62 -4.42 -8.03
N CYS A 101 8.35 -5.41 -7.52
CA CYS A 101 9.69 -5.79 -7.98
C CYS A 101 9.84 -7.31 -7.88
N VAL A 102 10.27 -7.95 -8.98
CA VAL A 102 10.64 -9.37 -8.98
C VAL A 102 11.99 -9.50 -8.30
N VAL A 103 12.05 -10.25 -7.20
CA VAL A 103 13.28 -10.52 -6.48
C VAL A 103 13.95 -11.74 -7.09
N ARG A 104 15.23 -11.61 -7.40
CA ARG A 104 16.04 -12.70 -7.95
C ARG A 104 17.19 -13.05 -7.03
N LYS A 105 17.59 -14.31 -7.02
CA LYS A 105 18.84 -14.75 -6.40
C LYS A 105 20.02 -14.32 -7.28
N LYS A 106 21.24 -14.51 -6.77
CA LYS A 106 22.50 -14.14 -7.45
C LYS A 106 22.71 -14.87 -8.79
N ASP A 107 22.11 -16.03 -8.95
CA ASP A 107 22.07 -16.83 -10.18
C ASP A 107 20.91 -16.42 -11.13
N GLU A 108 20.26 -15.29 -10.86
CA GLU A 108 19.09 -14.76 -11.58
C GLU A 108 17.80 -15.61 -11.46
N THR A 109 17.83 -16.71 -10.69
CA THR A 109 16.64 -17.51 -10.38
C THR A 109 15.63 -16.64 -9.64
N PRO A 110 14.38 -16.52 -10.12
CA PRO A 110 13.38 -15.71 -9.43
C PRO A 110 12.98 -16.37 -8.10
N LEU A 111 12.90 -15.55 -7.06
CA LEU A 111 12.43 -15.95 -5.74
C LEU A 111 10.92 -15.71 -5.58
N GLY A 112 10.37 -14.78 -6.36
CA GLY A 112 9.00 -14.29 -6.29
C GLY A 112 8.97 -12.77 -6.47
N THR A 113 7.83 -12.16 -6.15
CA THR A 113 7.62 -10.72 -6.28
C THR A 113 7.33 -10.09 -4.91
N LEU A 114 8.03 -9.00 -4.61
CA LEU A 114 7.66 -8.10 -3.54
C LEU A 114 6.76 -7.01 -4.09
N VAL A 115 5.66 -6.74 -3.39
CA VAL A 115 4.75 -5.64 -3.69
C VAL A 115 4.77 -4.68 -2.52
N LEU A 116 5.18 -3.44 -2.77
CA LEU A 116 5.04 -2.31 -1.88
C LEU A 116 3.67 -1.68 -2.12
N ARG A 117 2.88 -1.59 -1.06
CA ARG A 117 1.66 -0.80 -1.04
C ARG A 117 1.91 0.49 -0.28
N MET A 118 1.60 1.61 -0.92
CA MET A 118 1.73 2.95 -0.37
C MET A 118 0.40 3.71 -0.48
N PHE A 119 -0.07 4.23 0.63
CA PHE A 119 -1.22 5.13 0.68
C PHE A 119 -0.73 6.56 0.49
N HIS A 120 -1.40 7.34 -0.35
CA HIS A 120 -0.95 8.70 -0.65
C HIS A 120 -2.07 9.61 -1.16
N SER A 121 -1.84 10.92 -1.06
CA SER A 121 -2.73 11.95 -1.62
C SER A 121 -2.20 12.51 -2.93
N HIS A 122 -3.11 12.74 -3.88
CA HIS A 122 -2.81 13.42 -5.15
C HIS A 122 -2.88 14.96 -5.05
N THR A 123 -3.42 15.50 -3.95
CA THR A 123 -3.69 16.95 -3.81
C THR A 123 -2.71 17.66 -2.88
N LYS A 124 -2.08 16.92 -1.97
CA LYS A 124 -1.05 17.40 -1.06
C LYS A 124 -0.07 16.26 -0.79
N PHE A 125 1.14 16.58 -0.34
CA PHE A 125 2.04 15.56 0.17
C PHE A 125 1.50 15.03 1.49
N ASP A 126 1.00 13.80 1.49
CA ASP A 126 0.46 13.15 2.68
C ASP A 126 0.60 11.63 2.55
N VAL A 127 1.04 10.99 3.63
CA VAL A 127 1.19 9.53 3.74
C VAL A 127 0.33 9.08 4.92
N PRO A 128 -0.98 8.85 4.70
CA PRO A 128 -1.94 8.70 5.79
C PRO A 128 -1.74 7.42 6.60
N ARG A 129 -1.04 6.42 6.04
CA ARG A 129 -0.79 5.11 6.65
C ARG A 129 0.60 4.62 6.29
N ALA A 130 1.19 3.85 7.20
CA ALA A 130 2.47 3.21 6.99
C ALA A 130 2.45 2.37 5.69
N PRO A 131 3.44 2.55 4.79
CA PRO A 131 3.63 1.65 3.67
C PRO A 131 3.83 0.22 4.18
N ASN A 132 3.44 -0.76 3.38
CA ASN A 132 3.65 -2.17 3.72
C ASN A 132 3.98 -3.01 2.50
N PHE A 133 4.51 -4.18 2.76
CA PHE A 133 4.92 -5.18 1.78
C PHE A 133 4.03 -6.39 1.87
N PHE A 134 3.68 -6.96 0.73
CA PHE A 134 3.20 -8.33 0.61
C PHE A 134 3.99 -9.06 -0.47
N SER A 135 3.95 -10.38 -0.43
CA SER A 135 4.68 -11.24 -1.35
C SER A 135 3.73 -11.96 -2.30
N LEU A 136 4.18 -12.13 -3.54
CA LEU A 136 3.55 -12.95 -4.56
C LEU A 136 4.55 -14.01 -5.04
N GLU A 137 4.07 -15.20 -5.39
CA GLU A 137 4.91 -16.23 -6.02
C GLU A 137 5.06 -15.96 -7.53
N GLU A 138 4.12 -15.22 -8.10
CA GLU A 138 4.09 -14.79 -9.49
C GLU A 138 5.29 -13.90 -9.84
N VAL A 139 5.87 -14.13 -11.01
CA VAL A 139 7.04 -13.41 -11.52
C VAL A 139 6.79 -12.76 -12.88
N ASP A 140 5.71 -13.16 -13.55
CA ASP A 140 5.26 -12.62 -14.83
C ASP A 140 4.36 -11.41 -14.62
N LYS A 141 4.54 -10.38 -15.45
CA LYS A 141 3.88 -9.08 -15.30
C LYS A 141 2.36 -9.20 -15.25
N GLU A 142 1.76 -9.94 -16.18
CA GLU A 142 0.32 -10.09 -16.30
C GLU A 142 -0.26 -10.85 -15.11
N ALA A 143 0.45 -11.87 -14.62
CA ALA A 143 0.07 -12.64 -13.44
C ALA A 143 0.13 -11.78 -12.17
N ILE A 144 1.19 -10.97 -12.02
CA ILE A 144 1.33 -10.01 -10.92
C ILE A 144 0.19 -8.98 -10.94
N ILE A 145 -0.10 -8.39 -12.10
CA ILE A 145 -1.21 -7.42 -12.25
C ILE A 145 -2.54 -8.05 -11.87
N LYS A 146 -2.79 -9.28 -12.32
CA LYS A 146 -4.02 -10.03 -12.00
C LYS A 146 -4.13 -10.30 -10.50
N ALA A 147 -3.04 -10.70 -9.85
CA ALA A 147 -3.01 -10.96 -8.41
C ALA A 147 -3.22 -9.68 -7.58
N ILE A 148 -2.52 -8.59 -7.92
CA ILE A 148 -2.68 -7.29 -7.24
C ILE A 148 -4.11 -6.74 -7.39
N SER A 149 -4.76 -6.98 -8.53
CA SER A 149 -6.16 -6.57 -8.75
C SER A 149 -7.17 -7.32 -7.86
N GLN A 150 -6.75 -8.31 -7.05
CA GLN A 150 -7.64 -8.99 -6.11
C GLN A 150 -7.54 -8.36 -4.72
N ALA A 151 -8.65 -7.85 -4.20
CA ALA A 151 -8.68 -7.23 -2.86
C ALA A 151 -8.26 -8.21 -1.76
N SER A 152 -8.60 -9.51 -1.89
CA SER A 152 -8.21 -10.56 -0.94
C SER A 152 -6.70 -10.72 -0.79
N ILE A 153 -5.94 -10.45 -1.86
CA ILE A 153 -4.48 -10.48 -1.87
C ILE A 153 -3.93 -9.23 -1.20
N ARG A 154 -4.44 -8.05 -1.57
CA ARG A 154 -3.94 -6.76 -1.04
C ARG A 154 -4.31 -6.52 0.43
N LEU A 155 -5.47 -6.99 0.87
CA LEU A 155 -6.06 -6.68 2.17
C LEU A 155 -5.92 -7.80 3.21
N ASN A 156 -5.13 -8.83 2.92
CA ASN A 156 -5.00 -9.99 3.81
C ASN A 156 -4.58 -9.57 5.24
N LYS A 157 -5.43 -9.89 6.22
CA LYS A 157 -5.42 -9.35 7.60
C LYS A 157 -4.19 -9.70 8.44
N LYS A 158 -3.31 -10.60 7.97
CA LYS A 158 -2.17 -11.10 8.77
C LYS A 158 -1.02 -10.09 8.94
N ASP A 159 -1.01 -8.97 8.22
CA ASP A 159 0.13 -8.03 8.17
C ASP A 159 -0.18 -6.59 8.64
N HIS A 160 -1.27 -6.35 9.39
CA HIS A 160 -1.68 -4.98 9.77
C HIS A 160 -1.74 -4.72 11.28
N GLY A 161 -0.78 -3.93 11.76
CA GLY A 161 -0.97 -3.06 12.93
C GLY A 161 -1.56 -1.73 12.46
N PHE A 162 -2.77 -1.42 12.87
CA PHE A 162 -3.43 -0.13 12.63
C PHE A 162 -3.54 0.64 13.95
N ILE A 163 -3.22 1.94 13.94
CA ILE A 163 -3.43 2.85 15.08
C ILE A 163 -4.57 3.81 14.69
N PRO A 164 -5.68 3.85 15.43
CA PRO A 164 -6.80 4.75 15.15
C PRO A 164 -6.46 6.21 15.50
N GLN A 165 -6.90 7.15 14.67
CA GLN A 165 -7.01 8.56 15.05
C GLN A 165 -8.48 8.90 15.25
N ASN A 166 -8.85 9.30 16.46
CA ASN A 166 -10.14 9.87 16.78
C ASN A 166 -10.18 11.34 16.33
N ARG A 167 -11.23 11.76 15.63
CA ARG A 167 -11.59 13.17 15.51
C ARG A 167 -13.07 13.35 15.83
N GLU A 168 -13.33 14.21 16.80
CA GLU A 168 -14.67 14.68 17.15
C GLU A 168 -15.15 15.73 16.13
N ASN A 169 -16.46 15.72 15.89
CA ASN A 169 -17.13 16.48 14.84
C ASN A 169 -17.80 17.72 15.45
N THR A 170 -17.55 18.91 14.91
CA THR A 170 -18.36 20.11 15.17
C THR A 170 -18.66 20.88 13.87
N ASP A 171 -19.84 21.49 13.85
CA ASP A 171 -20.65 21.89 12.70
C ASP A 171 -20.04 22.93 11.73
N THR A 172 -20.06 22.58 10.44
CA THR A 172 -20.57 23.39 9.30
C THR A 172 -20.56 22.54 8.01
N LEU A 173 -21.69 22.46 7.30
CA LEU A 173 -21.92 21.51 6.20
C LEU A 173 -21.26 21.95 4.87
N ARG A 174 -19.97 21.71 4.71
CA ARG A 174 -19.38 21.50 3.38
C ARG A 174 -19.16 20.00 3.17
N TRP A 175 -19.43 19.50 1.97
CA TRP A 175 -19.30 18.07 1.65
C TRP A 175 -18.05 17.83 0.83
N GLU A 176 -17.28 16.82 1.21
CA GLU A 176 -16.23 16.23 0.39
C GLU A 176 -16.81 15.01 -0.34
N TYR A 177 -16.37 14.77 -1.58
CA TYR A 177 -16.81 13.64 -2.41
C TYR A 177 -15.60 12.80 -2.83
N SER A 178 -15.79 11.49 -2.95
CA SER A 178 -14.79 10.57 -3.53
C SER A 178 -15.44 9.50 -4.38
N ALA A 179 -14.65 8.87 -5.25
CA ALA A 179 -15.06 7.73 -6.06
C ALA A 179 -14.09 6.56 -5.87
N GLU A 180 -14.63 5.34 -5.79
CA GLU A 180 -13.92 4.06 -5.80
C GLU A 180 -14.23 3.35 -7.11
N THR A 181 -13.20 2.90 -7.83
CA THR A 181 -13.34 2.34 -9.19
C THR A 181 -13.04 0.84 -9.27
N GLY A 182 -12.55 0.26 -8.18
CA GLY A 182 -12.26 -1.16 -7.98
C GLY A 182 -13.24 -1.83 -7.03
N LEU A 183 -14.46 -1.31 -6.84
CA LEU A 183 -15.47 -1.92 -5.94
C LEU A 183 -15.73 -3.39 -6.30
N SER A 184 -15.70 -3.72 -7.59
CA SER A 184 -15.84 -5.08 -8.10
C SER A 184 -14.76 -6.05 -7.60
N ASP A 185 -13.60 -5.56 -7.20
CA ASP A 185 -12.50 -6.40 -6.71
C ASP A 185 -12.76 -6.92 -5.30
N TYR A 186 -13.61 -6.22 -4.53
CA TYR A 186 -14.07 -6.65 -3.21
C TYR A 186 -15.20 -7.69 -3.28
N LEU A 187 -15.88 -7.81 -4.42
CA LEU A 187 -16.98 -8.75 -4.65
C LEU A 187 -16.51 -10.16 -5.05
N LYS A 188 -15.24 -10.31 -5.45
CA LYS A 188 -14.65 -11.60 -5.81
C LYS A 188 -14.19 -12.33 -4.56
N SER A 189 -15.12 -12.86 -3.78
CA SER A 189 -14.80 -13.83 -2.71
C SER A 189 -14.71 -15.23 -3.31
N ASP A 190 -13.58 -15.91 -3.16
CA ASP A 190 -13.56 -17.37 -3.27
C ASP A 190 -14.57 -17.93 -2.26
N GLN A 191 -15.43 -18.84 -2.73
CA GLN A 191 -16.71 -19.22 -2.09
C GLN A 191 -16.61 -19.93 -0.73
N ASP A 192 -15.46 -19.97 -0.05
CA ASP A 192 -15.21 -20.98 0.99
C ASP A 192 -14.76 -20.47 2.37
N VAL A 193 -14.88 -19.18 2.70
CA VAL A 193 -14.54 -18.72 4.06
C VAL A 193 -15.65 -17.83 4.64
N LEU A 194 -16.15 -18.25 5.81
CA LEU A 194 -17.06 -17.55 6.73
C LEU A 194 -16.49 -16.22 7.30
N GLU A 195 -15.51 -15.62 6.63
CA GLU A 195 -14.90 -14.35 7.03
C GLU A 195 -15.67 -13.18 6.42
N VAL A 196 -15.91 -12.15 7.24
CA VAL A 196 -16.47 -10.84 6.86
C VAL A 196 -16.05 -10.47 5.43
N SER A 197 -17.05 -10.24 4.56
CA SER A 197 -16.82 -9.87 3.15
C SER A 197 -15.78 -8.75 3.06
N TYR A 198 -14.84 -8.84 2.12
CA TYR A 198 -13.85 -7.78 1.90
C TYR A 198 -14.54 -6.44 1.59
N LEU A 199 -15.74 -6.49 1.02
CA LEU A 199 -16.60 -5.32 0.85
C LEU A 199 -17.04 -4.74 2.19
N ASP A 200 -17.53 -5.57 3.12
CA ASP A 200 -17.94 -5.12 4.46
C ASP A 200 -16.75 -4.54 5.22
N TYR A 201 -15.57 -5.15 5.10
CA TYR A 201 -14.34 -4.61 5.67
C TYR A 201 -14.04 -3.22 5.10
N ALA A 202 -14.02 -3.07 3.77
CA ALA A 202 -13.75 -1.80 3.11
C ALA A 202 -14.76 -0.71 3.50
N LEU A 203 -16.06 -1.01 3.38
CA LEU A 203 -17.14 -0.12 3.78
C LEU A 203 -17.05 0.27 5.27
N SER A 204 -16.65 -0.66 6.14
CA SER A 204 -16.45 -0.35 7.56
C SER A 204 -15.27 0.60 7.80
N GLN A 205 -14.16 0.45 7.06
CA GLN A 205 -13.02 1.37 7.16
C GLN A 205 -13.42 2.76 6.67
N TRP A 206 -14.14 2.84 5.55
CA TRP A 206 -14.61 4.10 4.98
C TRP A 206 -15.60 4.80 5.89
N GLY A 207 -16.58 4.06 6.42
CA GLY A 207 -17.58 4.59 7.36
C GLY A 207 -16.95 5.15 8.64
N ARG A 208 -15.88 4.54 9.16
CA ARG A 208 -15.12 5.07 10.31
C ARG A 208 -14.44 6.41 10.03
N GLN A 209 -14.15 6.71 8.76
CA GLN A 209 -13.60 7.99 8.30
C GLN A 209 -14.69 9.00 7.91
N GLY A 210 -15.96 8.70 8.24
CA GLY A 210 -17.12 9.54 7.97
C GLY A 210 -17.66 9.43 6.54
N TRP A 211 -17.12 8.54 5.70
CA TRP A 211 -17.58 8.36 4.33
C TRP A 211 -18.89 7.58 4.27
N GLU A 212 -19.89 8.18 3.65
CA GLU A 212 -21.20 7.60 3.35
C GLU A 212 -21.25 7.20 1.87
N LEU A 213 -21.58 5.94 1.58
CA LEU A 213 -21.83 5.48 0.21
C LEU A 213 -23.12 6.12 -0.32
N THR A 214 -23.04 6.85 -1.42
CA THR A 214 -24.18 7.57 -2.01
C THR A 214 -24.80 6.85 -3.19
N SER A 215 -23.97 6.30 -4.07
CA SER A 215 -24.43 5.55 -5.24
C SER A 215 -23.38 4.57 -5.73
N VAL A 216 -23.82 3.52 -6.41
CA VAL A 216 -22.97 2.57 -7.14
C VAL A 216 -23.50 2.48 -8.57
N VAL A 217 -22.65 2.74 -9.56
CA VAL A 217 -23.03 2.69 -10.97
C VAL A 217 -22.11 1.73 -11.74
N PRO A 218 -22.63 0.93 -12.67
CA PRO A 218 -21.79 0.20 -13.61
C PRO A 218 -21.21 1.16 -14.66
N TYR A 219 -19.92 1.07 -14.92
CA TYR A 219 -19.23 1.84 -15.97
C TYR A 219 -18.10 1.00 -16.58
N GLU A 220 -18.12 0.82 -17.91
CA GLU A 220 -17.10 0.07 -18.66
C GLU A 220 -16.73 -1.31 -18.06
N GLY A 221 -17.74 -2.07 -17.61
CA GLY A 221 -17.54 -3.39 -17.02
C GLY A 221 -17.00 -3.39 -15.58
N ARG A 222 -16.95 -2.22 -14.92
CA ARG A 222 -16.57 -2.05 -13.52
C ARG A 222 -17.73 -1.45 -12.72
N LEU A 223 -17.67 -1.60 -11.39
CA LEU A 223 -18.54 -0.88 -10.47
C LEU A 223 -17.80 0.33 -9.92
N VAL A 224 -18.39 1.51 -10.12
CA VAL A 224 -17.92 2.78 -9.56
C VAL A 224 -18.82 3.14 -8.38
N ALA A 225 -18.25 3.26 -7.18
CA ALA A 225 -18.95 3.71 -5.99
C ALA A 225 -18.61 5.17 -5.70
N PHE A 226 -19.63 5.98 -5.39
CA PHE A 226 -19.48 7.37 -4.98
C PHE A 226 -19.72 7.51 -3.48
N PHE A 227 -18.92 8.34 -2.84
CA PHE A 227 -18.99 8.60 -1.40
C PHE A 227 -19.05 10.09 -1.13
N LYS A 228 -19.64 10.45 0.00
CA LYS A 228 -19.59 11.81 0.56
C LYS A 228 -19.25 11.78 2.05
N ARG A 229 -18.66 12.85 2.58
CA ARG A 229 -18.55 13.08 4.03
C ARG A 229 -18.62 14.57 4.36
N PRO A 230 -19.05 14.96 5.57
CA PRO A 230 -18.93 16.35 6.02
C PRO A 230 -17.46 16.72 6.22
N ILE A 231 -17.08 17.92 5.78
CA ILE A 231 -15.79 18.54 6.07
C ILE A 231 -15.92 19.29 7.40
N SER A 232 -15.17 18.88 8.41
CA SER A 232 -15.04 19.68 9.63
C SER A 232 -14.37 21.02 9.27
N ALA A 233 -14.99 22.15 9.58
CA ALA A 233 -14.31 23.44 9.49
C ALA A 233 -13.19 23.47 10.53
N ASN A 234 -11.96 23.71 10.07
CA ASN A 234 -10.82 24.02 10.94
C ASN A 234 -10.97 25.39 11.59
#